data_AF-A0ABD3HHD6-F1
#
_entry.id   AF-A0ABD3HHD6-F1
#
_cell.length_a   1.000
_cell.length_b   1.000
_cell.length_c   1.000
_cell.angle_alpha   90.00
_cell.angle_beta   90.00
_cell.angle_gamma   90.00
#
_symmetry.space_group_name_H-M   'P 1'
#
loop_
_entity.id
_entity.type
_entity.pdbx_description
1 polymer ?
#
loop_
_entity_poly.entity_id
_entity_poly.type
_entity_poly.pdbx_seq_one_letter_code
_entity_poly.pdbx_strand_id
1 'polypeptide(L)'
;MESMELSEEQIFEEEQRAQQEEGELYLGKEDSYESVDNNIENNDKVPAEIRECWDLWQRVGLPVSKIAKQRKMTETGVFYCIFSCIQNDFYVDWFELCKEAEFTPEIAKRMIQSTEKLVAEANGAPLDWPSLTKLQSSGVTEVHFGLYMTMLRCGFSYQTILNIASQKEDTQEVTDWGTPVTEDERFPSHISEAGLIQWLVEKDGASLLEVALKYRECDEVELMRLLLHLEKVGKIFRRQGIYRSI
;
A
#
# COMPACT_ATOMS: atom_id res chain seq x y z
N MET A 1 47.07 38.45 -9.27
CA MET A 1 45.71 37.91 -9.46
C MET A 1 45.77 37.13 -10.75
N GLU A 2 46.13 35.86 -10.66
CA GLU A 2 46.04 34.92 -11.78
C GLU A 2 44.62 34.35 -11.76
N SER A 3 43.82 34.73 -12.74
CA SER A 3 42.52 34.14 -13.02
C SER A 3 42.76 32.78 -13.67
N MET A 4 42.51 31.70 -12.91
CA MET A 4 42.40 30.34 -13.42
C MET A 4 41.09 30.25 -14.22
N GLU A 5 41.19 30.42 -15.54
CA GLU A 5 40.14 30.00 -16.46
C GLU A 5 40.28 28.49 -16.65
N LEU A 6 39.35 27.73 -16.05
CA LEU A 6 39.18 26.31 -16.34
C LEU A 6 38.73 26.19 -17.80
N SER A 7 39.39 25.33 -18.58
CA SER A 7 39.02 25.14 -19.98
C SER A 7 37.64 24.46 -20.08
N GLU A 8 36.89 24.76 -21.14
CA GLU A 8 35.58 24.15 -21.39
C GLU A 8 35.64 22.62 -21.44
N GLU A 9 36.79 22.05 -21.81
CA GLU A 9 37.07 20.61 -21.78
C GLU A 9 37.12 20.04 -20.35
N GLN A 10 37.63 20.79 -19.38
CA GLN A 10 37.67 20.37 -17.97
C GLN A 10 36.28 20.40 -17.32
N ILE A 11 35.43 21.35 -17.74
CA ILE A 11 34.03 21.43 -17.27
C ILE A 11 33.23 20.24 -17.81
N PHE A 12 33.45 19.86 -19.08
CA PHE A 12 32.75 18.74 -19.71
C PHE A 12 33.16 17.37 -19.13
N GLU A 13 34.42 17.19 -18.76
CA GLU A 13 34.88 15.97 -18.09
C GLU A 13 34.38 15.86 -16.63
N GLU A 14 34.22 16.98 -15.92
CA GLU A 14 33.69 17.01 -14.55
C GLU A 14 32.17 16.75 -14.54
N GLU A 15 31.44 17.25 -15.56
CA GLU A 15 30.01 16.99 -15.75
C GLU A 15 29.71 15.53 -16.16
N GLN A 16 30.60 14.89 -16.95
CA GLN A 16 30.48 13.45 -17.25
C GLN A 16 30.80 12.55 -16.04
N ARG A 17 31.68 12.97 -15.12
CA ARG A 17 31.90 12.22 -13.86
C ARG A 17 30.70 12.33 -12.92
N ALA A 18 30.09 13.51 -12.81
CA ALA A 18 28.91 13.70 -11.97
C ALA A 18 27.71 12.86 -12.43
N GLN A 19 27.54 12.66 -13.75
CA GLN A 19 26.48 11.80 -14.29
C GLN A 19 26.75 10.29 -14.15
N GLN A 20 28.00 9.88 -13.92
CA GLN A 20 28.35 8.47 -13.68
C GLN A 20 28.15 8.05 -12.21
N GLU A 21 28.26 8.99 -11.25
CA GLU A 21 28.09 8.69 -9.82
C GLU A 21 26.63 8.79 -9.32
N GLU A 22 25.72 9.48 -10.03
CA GLU A 22 24.29 9.53 -9.66
C GLU A 22 23.43 8.42 -10.32
N GLY A 23 24.01 7.59 -11.18
CA GLY A 23 23.31 6.53 -11.93
C GLY A 23 23.24 5.15 -11.26
N GLU A 24 23.93 4.93 -10.14
CA GLU A 24 23.91 3.65 -9.41
C GLU A 24 22.91 3.68 -8.24
N LEU A 25 21.63 3.88 -8.54
CA LEU A 25 20.55 3.65 -7.60
C LEU A 25 19.61 2.56 -8.15
N TYR A 26 19.91 1.31 -7.77
CA TYR A 26 19.02 0.14 -7.75
C TYR A 26 18.11 -0.05 -8.98
N LEU A 27 18.70 -0.47 -10.10
CA LEU A 27 18.00 -1.33 -11.06
C LEU A 27 18.66 -2.70 -11.03
N GLY A 28 17.99 -3.63 -10.34
CA GLY A 28 18.38 -5.02 -10.27
C GLY A 28 18.50 -5.63 -11.67
N LYS A 29 19.60 -6.35 -11.89
CA LYS A 29 19.82 -7.16 -13.09
C LYS A 29 18.70 -8.19 -13.22
N GLU A 30 18.07 -8.24 -14.39
CA GLU A 30 17.16 -9.31 -14.77
C GLU A 30 17.96 -10.59 -15.01
N ASP A 31 18.10 -11.42 -13.97
CA ASP A 31 18.56 -12.79 -14.14
C ASP A 31 17.38 -13.67 -14.56
N SER A 32 17.55 -14.27 -15.74
CA SER A 32 16.79 -15.35 -16.33
C SER A 32 16.60 -16.52 -15.35
N TYR A 33 15.35 -16.86 -15.00
CA TYR A 33 15.04 -18.07 -14.22
C TYR A 33 14.56 -19.21 -15.11
N GLU A 34 15.42 -20.21 -15.25
CA GLU A 34 15.00 -21.59 -15.52
C GLU A 34 14.20 -22.12 -14.33
N SER A 35 13.15 -22.88 -14.64
CA SER A 35 12.20 -23.46 -13.71
C SER A 35 12.82 -24.55 -12.83
N VAL A 36 12.74 -24.42 -11.51
CA VAL A 36 12.75 -25.57 -10.58
C VAL A 36 11.77 -25.30 -9.43
N ASP A 37 10.74 -26.15 -9.34
CA ASP A 37 9.82 -26.26 -8.22
C ASP A 37 10.56 -26.42 -6.89
N ASN A 38 10.24 -25.56 -5.90
CA ASN A 38 10.35 -25.90 -4.48
C ASN A 38 9.40 -25.03 -3.64
N ASN A 39 8.43 -25.71 -3.02
CA ASN A 39 7.59 -25.24 -1.93
C ASN A 39 8.45 -24.83 -0.72
N ILE A 40 8.73 -23.54 -0.57
CA ILE A 40 9.06 -22.86 0.71
C ILE A 40 8.40 -21.48 0.68
N GLU A 41 7.82 -21.09 1.81
CA GLU A 41 7.01 -19.91 2.07
C GLU A 41 7.50 -18.60 1.40
N ASN A 42 6.63 -18.00 0.57
CA ASN A 42 6.85 -16.73 -0.14
C ASN A 42 7.00 -15.48 0.76
N ASN A 43 7.37 -15.62 2.04
CA ASN A 43 7.62 -14.49 2.94
C ASN A 43 9.01 -13.86 2.75
N ASP A 44 9.90 -14.51 2.00
CA ASP A 44 11.30 -14.09 1.78
C ASP A 44 11.49 -13.13 0.58
N LYS A 45 10.43 -12.68 -0.09
CA LYS A 45 10.55 -11.80 -1.27
C LYS A 45 10.81 -10.34 -0.95
N VAL A 46 10.47 -9.88 0.24
CA VAL A 46 10.63 -8.47 0.64
C VAL A 46 11.77 -8.37 1.66
N PRO A 47 12.83 -7.57 1.38
CA PRO A 47 13.89 -7.29 2.35
C PRO A 47 13.36 -6.89 3.73
N ALA A 48 14.02 -7.35 4.78
CA ALA A 48 13.57 -7.14 6.16
C ALA A 48 13.42 -5.65 6.49
N GLU A 49 14.31 -4.81 5.97
CA GLU A 49 14.30 -3.35 6.17
C GLU A 49 13.08 -2.69 5.52
N ILE A 50 12.64 -3.18 4.37
CA ILE A 50 11.44 -2.71 3.66
C ILE A 50 10.19 -3.12 4.43
N ARG A 51 10.13 -4.41 4.82
CA ARG A 51 9.03 -4.95 5.63
C ARG A 51 8.89 -4.22 6.96
N GLU A 52 9.99 -3.87 7.60
CA GLU A 52 9.99 -3.19 8.89
C GLU A 52 9.39 -1.77 8.78
N CYS A 53 9.59 -1.06 7.67
CA CYS A 53 8.92 0.22 7.42
C CYS A 53 7.40 0.06 7.37
N TRP A 54 6.93 -0.99 6.67
CA TRP A 54 5.50 -1.31 6.63
C TRP A 54 4.95 -1.72 8.00
N ASP A 55 5.66 -2.57 8.76
CA ASP A 55 5.23 -2.99 10.10
C ASP A 55 5.12 -1.79 11.06
N LEU A 56 6.09 -0.86 11.04
CA LEU A 56 6.06 0.35 11.86
C LEU A 56 4.90 1.27 11.50
N TRP A 57 4.56 1.38 10.22
CA TRP A 57 3.45 2.23 9.78
C TRP A 57 2.09 1.55 10.03
N GLN A 58 1.88 0.35 9.49
CA GLN A 58 0.59 -0.34 9.49
C GLN A 58 0.20 -0.96 10.84
N ARG A 59 1.16 -1.54 11.58
CA ARG A 59 0.87 -2.27 12.83
C ARG A 59 1.12 -1.44 14.07
N VAL A 60 2.21 -0.66 14.07
CA VAL A 60 2.56 0.21 15.21
C VAL A 60 1.85 1.56 15.12
N GLY A 61 1.44 2.00 13.92
CA GLY A 61 0.75 3.28 13.73
C GLY A 61 1.70 4.48 13.82
N LEU A 62 2.97 4.33 13.44
CA LEU A 62 3.89 5.45 13.39
C LEU A 62 3.71 6.25 12.09
N PRO A 63 3.69 7.58 12.14
CA PRO A 63 3.66 8.40 10.93
C PRO A 63 4.96 8.24 10.13
N VAL A 64 4.86 8.39 8.82
CA VAL A 64 5.96 8.24 7.86
C VAL A 64 7.14 9.14 8.23
N SER A 65 6.87 10.38 8.64
CA SER A 65 7.89 11.33 9.09
C SER A 65 8.73 10.85 10.28
N LYS A 66 8.14 10.06 11.20
CA LYS A 66 8.89 9.45 12.31
C LYS A 66 9.69 8.25 11.87
N ILE A 67 9.13 7.41 11.00
CA ILE A 67 9.82 6.24 10.45
C ILE A 67 11.05 6.68 9.65
N ALA A 68 10.89 7.69 8.80
CA ALA A 68 11.97 8.31 8.02
C ALA A 68 13.15 8.73 8.92
N LYS A 69 12.86 9.41 10.03
CA LYS A 69 13.89 9.80 11.02
C LYS A 69 14.54 8.61 11.71
N GLN A 70 13.76 7.61 12.12
CA GLN A 70 14.30 6.41 12.78
C GLN A 70 15.21 5.59 11.87
N ARG A 71 14.84 5.49 10.59
CA ARG A 71 15.56 4.72 9.57
C ARG A 71 16.62 5.50 8.82
N LYS A 72 16.76 6.80 9.10
CA LYS A 72 17.67 7.72 8.42
C LYS A 72 17.47 7.70 6.89
N MET A 73 16.21 7.72 6.46
CA MET A 73 15.81 7.77 5.05
C MET A 73 14.82 8.93 4.80
N THR A 74 14.51 9.19 3.53
CA THR A 74 13.51 10.20 3.17
C THR A 74 12.08 9.67 3.37
N GLU A 75 11.11 10.57 3.58
CA GLU A 75 9.70 10.19 3.66
C GLU A 75 9.22 9.50 2.38
N THR A 76 9.64 10.01 1.21
CA THR A 76 9.45 9.36 -0.09
C THR A 76 9.96 7.92 -0.09
N GLY A 77 11.15 7.67 0.45
CA GLY A 77 11.73 6.32 0.57
C GLY A 77 10.89 5.38 1.43
N VAL A 78 10.31 5.88 2.53
CA VAL A 78 9.39 5.10 3.37
C VAL A 78 8.11 4.73 2.59
N PHE A 79 7.52 5.66 1.86
CA PHE A 79 6.36 5.37 1.00
C PHE A 79 6.68 4.29 -0.02
N TYR A 80 7.85 4.34 -0.66
CA TYR A 80 8.27 3.30 -1.60
C TYR A 80 8.46 1.94 -0.93
N CYS A 81 8.97 1.89 0.30
CA CYS A 81 9.03 0.65 1.06
C CYS A 81 7.62 0.07 1.29
N ILE A 82 6.65 0.92 1.67
CA ILE A 82 5.24 0.53 1.84
C ILE A 82 4.66 0.04 0.52
N PHE A 83 4.89 0.73 -0.60
CA PHE A 83 4.43 0.30 -1.93
C PHE A 83 5.00 -1.05 -2.34
N SER A 84 6.29 -1.30 -2.07
CA SER A 84 6.92 -2.60 -2.32
C SER A 84 6.28 -3.71 -1.50
N CYS A 85 5.94 -3.46 -0.23
CA CYS A 85 5.17 -4.42 0.57
C CYS A 85 3.80 -4.70 -0.06
N ILE A 86 3.04 -3.66 -0.45
CA ILE A 86 1.72 -3.82 -1.06
C ILE A 86 1.80 -4.66 -2.35
N GLN A 87 2.82 -4.43 -3.18
CA GLN A 87 3.06 -5.20 -4.40
C GLN A 87 3.40 -6.67 -4.15
N ASN A 88 3.77 -7.02 -2.91
CA ASN A 88 4.01 -8.39 -2.45
C ASN A 88 2.84 -8.91 -1.59
N ASP A 89 1.62 -8.42 -1.84
CA ASP A 89 0.36 -8.80 -1.19
C ASP A 89 0.27 -8.48 0.31
N PHE A 90 1.07 -7.54 0.82
CA PHE A 90 0.88 -7.07 2.19
C PHE A 90 -0.38 -6.19 2.27
N TYR A 91 -1.17 -6.41 3.32
CA TYR A 91 -2.35 -5.62 3.60
C TYR A 91 -1.99 -4.15 3.82
N VAL A 92 -2.85 -3.23 3.43
CA VAL A 92 -2.69 -1.80 3.70
C VAL A 92 -4.04 -1.16 3.97
N ASP A 93 -4.06 -0.27 4.95
CA ASP A 93 -5.12 0.71 5.09
C ASP A 93 -4.94 1.81 4.03
N TRP A 94 -5.64 1.67 2.90
CA TRP A 94 -5.56 2.63 1.80
C TRP A 94 -6.04 4.03 2.17
N PHE A 95 -6.93 4.15 3.15
CA PHE A 95 -7.46 5.44 3.58
C PHE A 95 -6.39 6.21 4.35
N GLU A 96 -5.80 5.58 5.36
CA GLU A 96 -4.70 6.18 6.12
C GLU A 96 -3.49 6.45 5.24
N LEU A 97 -3.20 5.56 4.28
CA LEU A 97 -2.09 5.79 3.34
C LEU A 97 -2.34 7.00 2.43
N CYS A 98 -3.56 7.17 1.92
CA CYS A 98 -3.94 8.36 1.15
C CYS A 98 -3.84 9.63 2.00
N LYS A 99 -4.27 9.57 3.26
CA LYS A 99 -4.22 10.71 4.18
C LYS A 99 -2.78 11.12 4.47
N GLU A 100 -1.92 10.16 4.82
CA GLU A 100 -0.49 10.39 5.10
C GLU A 100 0.25 10.91 3.86
N ALA A 101 -0.14 10.45 2.67
CA ALA A 101 0.42 10.90 1.39
C ALA A 101 -0.19 12.22 0.89
N GLU A 102 -1.12 12.85 1.60
CA GLU A 102 -1.90 14.02 1.14
C GLU A 102 -2.59 13.80 -0.22
N PHE A 103 -2.99 12.56 -0.51
CA PHE A 103 -3.58 12.16 -1.78
C PHE A 103 -5.07 12.53 -1.84
N THR A 104 -5.36 13.79 -2.19
CA THR A 104 -6.72 14.34 -2.21
C THR A 104 -7.53 13.95 -3.46
N PRO A 105 -8.87 14.15 -3.46
CA PRO A 105 -9.71 13.92 -4.64
C PRO A 105 -9.28 14.72 -5.87
N GLU A 106 -8.79 15.94 -5.67
CA GLU A 106 -8.32 16.81 -6.74
C GLU A 106 -7.04 16.27 -7.38
N ILE A 107 -6.16 15.65 -6.59
CA ILE A 107 -4.96 14.95 -7.09
C ILE A 107 -5.39 13.69 -7.84
N ALA A 108 -6.29 12.89 -7.28
CA ALA A 108 -6.81 11.69 -7.93
C ALA A 108 -7.47 12.00 -9.29
N LYS A 109 -8.33 13.03 -9.35
CA LYS A 109 -8.95 13.48 -10.61
C LYS A 109 -7.91 13.89 -11.65
N ARG A 110 -6.89 14.65 -11.25
CA ARG A 110 -5.80 15.06 -12.14
C ARG A 110 -5.05 13.85 -12.71
N MET A 111 -4.69 12.90 -11.85
CA MET A 111 -4.03 11.65 -12.23
C MET A 111 -4.86 10.82 -13.21
N ILE A 112 -6.16 10.66 -12.94
CA ILE A 112 -7.09 9.94 -13.81
C ILE A 112 -7.18 10.63 -15.18
N GLN A 113 -7.41 11.94 -15.22
CA GLN A 113 -7.50 12.71 -16.48
C GLN A 113 -6.21 12.62 -17.31
N SER A 114 -5.05 12.72 -16.66
CA SER A 114 -3.76 12.54 -17.34
C SER A 114 -3.62 11.13 -17.89
N THR A 115 -4.01 10.10 -17.13
CA THR A 115 -3.96 8.71 -17.57
C THR A 115 -4.89 8.45 -18.75
N GLU A 116 -6.14 8.91 -18.70
CA GLU A 116 -7.12 8.77 -19.78
C GLU A 116 -6.65 9.43 -21.07
N LYS A 117 -6.06 10.63 -20.96
CA LYS A 117 -5.47 11.32 -22.10
C LYS A 117 -4.34 10.51 -22.74
N LEU A 118 -3.44 9.95 -21.93
CA LEU A 118 -2.34 9.11 -22.44
C LEU A 118 -2.85 7.84 -23.10
N VAL A 119 -3.85 7.17 -22.51
CA VAL A 119 -4.48 5.98 -23.09
C VAL A 119 -5.12 6.32 -24.44
N ALA A 120 -5.80 7.46 -24.54
CA ALA A 120 -6.38 7.93 -25.80
C ALA A 120 -5.31 8.26 -26.86
N GLU A 121 -4.22 8.91 -26.45
CA GLU A 121 -3.10 9.26 -27.34
C GLU A 121 -2.31 8.03 -27.81
N ALA A 122 -2.17 7.00 -26.95
CA ALA A 122 -1.48 5.76 -27.28
C ALA A 122 -2.23 4.97 -28.37
N ASN A 123 -3.55 5.10 -28.50
CA ASN A 123 -4.38 4.48 -29.53
C ASN A 123 -4.09 2.96 -29.72
N GLY A 124 -3.92 2.23 -28.61
CA GLY A 124 -3.60 0.80 -28.60
C GLY A 124 -2.10 0.45 -28.65
N ALA A 125 -1.22 1.43 -28.75
CA ALA A 125 0.21 1.25 -28.51
C ALA A 125 0.51 1.05 -27.01
N PRO A 126 1.68 0.48 -26.65
CA PRO A 126 2.14 0.45 -25.28
C PRO A 126 2.15 1.87 -24.67
N LEU A 127 1.60 1.99 -23.47
CA LEU A 127 1.59 3.25 -22.73
C LEU A 127 3.01 3.61 -22.30
N ASP A 128 3.50 4.72 -22.83
CA ASP A 128 4.67 5.40 -22.29
C ASP A 128 4.19 6.38 -21.22
N TRP A 129 4.48 6.07 -19.95
CA TRP A 129 4.05 6.91 -18.84
C TRP A 129 4.86 8.22 -18.86
N PRO A 130 4.20 9.38 -18.72
CA PRO A 130 4.88 10.66 -18.78
C PRO A 130 5.91 10.77 -17.67
N SER A 131 7.02 11.46 -17.96
CA SER A 131 7.99 11.79 -16.93
C SER A 131 7.31 12.57 -15.79
N LEU A 132 7.65 12.21 -14.55
CA LEU A 132 7.16 12.85 -13.32
C LEU A 132 7.31 14.38 -13.38
N THR A 133 8.34 14.88 -14.06
CA THR A 133 8.60 16.31 -14.29
C THR A 133 7.43 17.04 -14.94
N LYS A 134 6.68 16.39 -15.85
CA LYS A 134 5.49 17.00 -16.48
C LYS A 134 4.31 17.11 -15.51
N LEU A 135 4.17 16.13 -14.61
CA LEU A 135 3.08 16.06 -13.62
C LEU A 135 3.33 16.98 -12.41
N GLN A 136 4.59 17.24 -12.04
CA GLN A 136 4.96 18.10 -10.91
C GLN A 136 4.43 19.54 -11.02
N SER A 137 4.33 20.08 -12.24
CA SER A 137 3.75 21.41 -12.51
C SER A 137 2.30 21.56 -12.03
N SER A 138 1.61 20.43 -11.78
CA SER A 138 0.24 20.38 -11.32
C SER A 138 0.12 20.09 -9.81
N GLY A 139 1.20 20.17 -9.03
CA GLY A 139 1.18 19.86 -7.59
C GLY A 139 1.05 18.37 -7.28
N VAL A 140 1.28 17.51 -8.26
CA VAL A 140 1.38 16.06 -8.09
C VAL A 140 2.81 15.71 -7.72
N THR A 141 2.99 15.05 -6.57
CA THR A 141 4.30 14.59 -6.12
C THR A 141 4.60 13.20 -6.68
N GLU A 142 5.85 12.78 -6.55
CA GLU A 142 6.27 11.41 -6.87
C GLU A 142 5.54 10.38 -6.00
N VAL A 143 5.27 10.69 -4.73
CA VAL A 143 4.49 9.84 -3.83
C VAL A 143 3.06 9.67 -4.33
N HIS A 144 2.39 10.75 -4.78
CA HIS A 144 1.04 10.66 -5.36
C HIS A 144 1.01 9.74 -6.58
N PHE A 145 2.02 9.86 -7.45
CA PHE A 145 2.15 9.02 -8.63
C PHE A 145 2.37 7.55 -8.25
N GLY A 146 3.31 7.29 -7.33
CA GLY A 146 3.60 5.94 -6.83
C GLY A 146 2.39 5.27 -6.18
N LEU A 147 1.63 6.00 -5.37
CA LEU A 147 0.40 5.51 -4.73
C LEU A 147 -0.67 5.18 -5.78
N TYR A 148 -0.93 6.10 -6.71
CA TYR A 148 -1.89 5.90 -7.79
C TYR A 148 -1.55 4.66 -8.64
N MET A 149 -0.28 4.53 -9.05
CA MET A 149 0.18 3.38 -9.83
C MET A 149 0.10 2.07 -9.06
N THR A 150 0.37 2.11 -7.75
CA THR A 150 0.24 0.93 -6.88
C THR A 150 -1.22 0.50 -6.76
N MET A 151 -2.16 1.44 -6.59
CA MET A 151 -3.60 1.13 -6.62
C MET A 151 -4.04 0.51 -7.96
N LEU A 152 -3.61 1.07 -9.09
CA LEU A 152 -3.93 0.47 -10.40
C LEU A 152 -3.37 -0.95 -10.54
N ARG A 153 -2.14 -1.21 -10.09
CA ARG A 153 -1.52 -2.56 -10.08
C ARG A 153 -2.29 -3.53 -9.19
N CYS A 154 -2.84 -3.06 -8.07
CA CYS A 154 -3.74 -3.83 -7.22
C CYS A 154 -5.16 -4.01 -7.79
N GLY A 155 -5.42 -3.54 -9.02
CA GLY A 155 -6.68 -3.75 -9.73
C GLY A 155 -7.79 -2.75 -9.37
N PHE A 156 -7.45 -1.63 -8.73
CA PHE A 156 -8.45 -0.60 -8.43
C PHE A 156 -8.92 0.10 -9.71
N SER A 157 -10.25 0.29 -9.82
CA SER A 157 -10.82 1.13 -10.86
C SER A 157 -10.63 2.62 -10.55
N TYR A 158 -10.71 3.49 -11.56
CA TYR A 158 -10.62 4.94 -11.37
C TYR A 158 -11.68 5.47 -10.38
N GLN A 159 -12.89 4.91 -10.42
CA GLN A 159 -13.95 5.28 -9.48
C GLN A 159 -13.61 4.84 -8.06
N THR A 160 -13.01 3.66 -7.89
CA THR A 160 -12.60 3.17 -6.56
C THR A 160 -11.49 4.05 -5.98
N ILE A 161 -10.49 4.42 -6.79
CA ILE A 161 -9.42 5.35 -6.38
C ILE A 161 -10.02 6.69 -5.96
N LEU A 162 -10.94 7.23 -6.77
CA LEU A 162 -11.59 8.49 -6.46
C LEU A 162 -12.41 8.41 -5.16
N ASN A 163 -13.13 7.30 -4.94
CA ASN A 163 -13.90 7.09 -3.73
C ASN A 163 -13.01 7.05 -2.49
N ILE A 164 -11.87 6.34 -2.55
CA ILE A 164 -10.91 6.28 -1.43
C ILE A 164 -10.33 7.66 -1.13
N ALA A 165 -9.88 8.38 -2.17
CA ALA A 165 -9.37 9.74 -2.00
C ALA A 165 -10.45 10.73 -1.50
N SER A 166 -11.73 10.47 -1.80
CA SER A 166 -12.87 11.32 -1.43
C SER A 166 -13.50 11.01 -0.09
N GLN A 167 -13.16 9.89 0.52
CA GLN A 167 -13.50 9.70 1.92
C GLN A 167 -12.75 10.80 2.67
N LYS A 168 -13.49 11.81 3.10
CA LYS A 168 -13.10 12.57 4.27
C LYS A 168 -13.25 11.62 5.44
N GLU A 169 -12.47 11.82 6.49
CA GLU A 169 -12.94 11.41 7.81
C GLU A 169 -14.33 12.03 7.95
N ASP A 170 -15.38 11.27 7.63
CA ASP A 170 -16.63 11.38 8.35
C ASP A 170 -16.30 10.91 9.77
N THR A 171 -15.54 11.74 10.48
CA THR A 171 -15.86 12.11 11.85
C THR A 171 -17.28 12.68 11.81
N GLN A 172 -18.26 11.82 11.54
CA GLN A 172 -19.28 11.67 12.54
C GLN A 172 -18.50 11.37 13.82
N GLU A 173 -18.19 12.43 14.56
CA GLU A 173 -18.33 12.37 16.00
C GLU A 173 -19.66 11.66 16.22
N VAL A 174 -19.60 10.36 16.41
CA VAL A 174 -20.73 9.65 16.96
C VAL A 174 -20.70 10.04 18.43
N THR A 175 -21.14 11.26 18.67
CA THR A 175 -21.51 11.81 19.97
C THR A 175 -22.86 11.21 20.37
N ASP A 176 -23.02 9.90 20.18
CA ASP A 176 -23.96 9.03 20.89
C ASP A 176 -23.70 7.55 20.53
N TRP A 177 -22.45 7.06 20.68
CA TRP A 177 -22.23 5.62 20.77
C TRP A 177 -22.59 5.21 22.19
N GLY A 178 -23.88 5.25 22.49
CA GLY A 178 -24.47 5.06 23.82
C GLY A 178 -23.51 4.33 24.75
N THR A 179 -23.05 5.05 25.78
CA THR A 179 -22.19 4.53 26.85
C THR A 179 -22.49 3.05 27.07
N PRO A 180 -21.49 2.15 27.05
CA PRO A 180 -21.73 0.74 27.33
C PRO A 180 -22.18 0.64 28.80
N VAL A 181 -23.48 0.74 29.00
CA VAL A 181 -24.12 0.41 30.25
C VAL A 181 -24.17 -1.10 30.23
N THR A 182 -23.23 -1.69 30.98
CA THR A 182 -23.07 -3.10 31.37
C THR A 182 -22.07 -3.95 30.57
N GLU A 183 -21.17 -4.57 31.33
CA GLU A 183 -20.12 -5.53 30.94
C GLU A 183 -20.68 -6.89 30.45
N ASP A 184 -21.83 -6.92 29.75
CA ASP A 184 -22.53 -8.17 29.41
C ASP A 184 -23.09 -8.18 27.97
N GLU A 185 -22.48 -7.45 27.03
CA GLU A 185 -22.67 -7.72 25.60
C GLU A 185 -21.84 -8.94 25.19
N ARG A 186 -22.27 -10.10 25.66
CA ARG A 186 -21.88 -11.37 25.07
C ARG A 186 -22.37 -11.36 23.63
N PHE A 187 -21.44 -11.60 22.69
CA PHE A 187 -21.80 -11.95 21.32
C PHE A 187 -22.93 -13.00 21.34
N PRO A 188 -23.94 -12.89 20.46
CA PRO A 188 -24.98 -13.90 20.35
C PRO A 188 -24.37 -15.31 20.23
N SER A 189 -25.04 -16.28 20.85
CA SER A 189 -24.57 -17.60 21.28
C SER A 189 -24.05 -18.58 20.21
N HIS A 190 -23.83 -18.16 18.97
CA HIS A 190 -23.55 -19.09 17.85
C HIS A 190 -22.17 -18.93 17.22
N ILE A 191 -21.51 -17.77 17.35
CA ILE A 191 -20.15 -17.58 16.84
C ILE A 191 -19.26 -16.95 17.89
N SER A 192 -18.17 -17.63 18.26
CA SER A 192 -17.16 -17.09 19.15
C SER A 192 -15.89 -16.77 18.37
N GLU A 193 -15.16 -15.74 18.80
CA GLU A 193 -13.82 -15.42 18.27
C GLU A 193 -12.93 -16.66 18.23
N ALA A 194 -12.84 -17.37 19.36
CA ALA A 194 -12.04 -18.57 19.49
C ALA A 194 -12.47 -19.68 18.52
N GLY A 195 -13.78 -19.86 18.35
CA GLY A 195 -14.32 -20.85 17.42
C GLY A 195 -14.01 -20.54 15.97
N LEU A 196 -14.12 -19.27 15.55
CA LEU A 196 -13.78 -18.85 14.19
C LEU A 196 -12.28 -19.00 13.91
N ILE A 197 -11.43 -18.56 14.84
CA ILE A 197 -9.97 -18.69 14.73
C ILE A 197 -9.56 -20.15 14.64
N GLN A 198 -10.05 -20.98 15.57
CA GLN A 198 -9.75 -22.42 15.58
C GLN A 198 -10.19 -23.08 14.27
N TRP A 199 -11.37 -22.74 13.76
CA TRP A 199 -11.84 -23.28 12.50
C TRP A 199 -10.97 -22.86 11.31
N LEU A 200 -10.49 -21.61 11.27
CA LEU A 200 -9.55 -21.14 10.24
C LEU A 200 -8.21 -21.88 10.34
N VAL A 201 -7.72 -22.19 11.55
CA VAL A 201 -6.52 -23.01 11.75
C VAL A 201 -6.73 -24.44 11.23
N GLU A 202 -7.85 -25.07 11.59
CA GLU A 202 -8.19 -26.44 11.13
C GLU A 202 -8.32 -26.55 9.61
N LYS A 203 -8.75 -25.47 8.96
CA LYS A 203 -8.95 -25.41 7.50
C LYS A 203 -7.74 -24.97 6.70
N ASP A 204 -6.67 -24.51 7.36
CA ASP A 204 -5.58 -23.77 6.71
C ASP A 204 -6.08 -22.53 5.93
N GLY A 205 -7.03 -21.82 6.53
CA GLY A 205 -7.69 -20.64 5.98
C GLY A 205 -8.99 -20.93 5.22
N ALA A 206 -9.77 -19.88 4.98
CA ALA A 206 -11.04 -19.96 4.27
C ALA A 206 -11.37 -18.66 3.53
N SER A 207 -12.00 -18.76 2.36
CA SER A 207 -12.57 -17.61 1.66
C SER A 207 -13.76 -17.00 2.42
N LEU A 208 -14.13 -15.76 2.11
CA LEU A 208 -15.34 -15.14 2.68
C LEU A 208 -16.58 -16.00 2.47
N LEU A 209 -16.71 -16.61 1.29
CA LEU A 209 -17.82 -17.48 0.95
C LEU A 209 -17.85 -18.74 1.83
N GLU A 210 -16.71 -19.36 2.08
CA GLU A 210 -16.62 -20.53 2.95
C GLU A 210 -16.92 -20.19 4.42
N VAL A 211 -16.45 -19.02 4.89
CA VAL A 211 -16.78 -18.51 6.22
C VAL A 211 -18.30 -18.27 6.31
N ALA A 212 -18.90 -17.59 5.32
CA ALA A 212 -20.34 -17.35 5.28
C ALA A 212 -21.15 -18.65 5.20
N LEU A 213 -20.69 -19.66 4.45
CA LEU A 213 -21.33 -20.97 4.39
C LEU A 213 -21.24 -21.73 5.72
N LYS A 214 -20.07 -21.68 6.39
CA LYS A 214 -19.86 -22.31 7.70
C LYS A 214 -20.75 -21.69 8.77
N TYR A 215 -20.94 -20.37 8.71
CA TYR A 215 -21.69 -19.58 9.68
C TYR A 215 -22.99 -19.01 9.10
N ARG A 216 -23.63 -19.76 8.19
CA ARG A 216 -24.85 -19.31 7.48
C ARG A 216 -26.07 -19.06 8.37
N GLU A 217 -26.01 -19.53 9.62
CA GLU A 217 -27.05 -19.34 10.64
C GLU A 217 -26.81 -18.07 11.47
N CYS A 218 -25.65 -17.43 11.30
CA CYS A 218 -25.30 -16.16 11.94
C CYS A 218 -25.75 -14.99 11.06
N ASP A 219 -25.98 -13.84 11.69
CA ASP A 219 -26.21 -12.60 10.97
C ASP A 219 -24.96 -12.18 10.17
N GLU A 220 -25.15 -11.79 8.91
CA GLU A 220 -24.05 -11.44 8.02
C GLU A 220 -23.28 -10.21 8.52
N VAL A 221 -23.97 -9.23 9.12
CA VAL A 221 -23.35 -8.01 9.63
C VAL A 221 -22.51 -8.34 10.87
N GLU A 222 -22.99 -9.20 11.75
CA GLU A 222 -22.23 -9.67 12.91
C GLU A 222 -20.98 -10.47 12.51
N LEU A 223 -21.11 -11.37 11.54
CA LEU A 223 -19.98 -12.15 11.01
C LEU A 223 -18.91 -11.23 10.40
N MET A 224 -19.32 -10.23 9.62
CA MET A 224 -18.42 -9.25 9.03
C MET A 224 -17.76 -8.37 10.10
N ARG A 225 -18.49 -7.94 11.13
CA ARG A 225 -17.93 -7.20 12.28
C ARG A 225 -16.87 -8.03 13.00
N LEU A 226 -17.12 -9.31 13.21
CA LEU A 226 -16.16 -10.21 13.85
C LEU A 226 -14.89 -10.38 13.02
N LEU A 227 -15.01 -10.63 11.71
CA LEU A 227 -13.86 -10.74 10.82
C LEU A 227 -13.01 -9.45 10.81
N LEU A 228 -13.65 -8.29 10.67
CA LEU A 228 -12.96 -7.00 10.71
C LEU A 228 -12.30 -6.73 12.06
N HIS A 229 -12.97 -7.09 13.16
CA HIS A 229 -12.39 -6.97 14.50
C HIS A 229 -11.14 -7.83 14.63
N LEU A 230 -11.21 -9.11 14.25
CA LEU A 230 -10.10 -10.05 14.33
C LEU A 230 -8.92 -9.66 13.43
N GLU A 231 -9.19 -9.10 12.25
CA GLU A 231 -8.18 -8.56 11.35
C GLU A 231 -7.51 -7.33 11.97
N LYS A 232 -8.30 -6.41 12.54
CA LYS A 232 -7.80 -5.20 13.23
C LYS A 232 -6.93 -5.52 14.44
N VAL A 233 -7.28 -6.53 15.23
CA VAL A 233 -6.46 -6.95 16.40
C VAL A 233 -5.33 -7.90 16.03
N GLY A 234 -5.12 -8.18 14.73
CA GLY A 234 -4.03 -9.02 14.26
C GLY A 234 -4.12 -10.48 14.73
N LYS A 235 -5.33 -11.02 14.88
CA LYS A 235 -5.57 -12.46 15.14
C LYS A 235 -5.76 -13.25 13.86
N ILE A 236 -6.27 -12.59 12.81
CA ILE A 236 -6.38 -13.16 11.47
C ILE A 236 -5.81 -12.17 10.44
N PHE A 237 -5.52 -12.65 9.25
CA PHE A 237 -5.16 -11.81 8.10
C PHE A 237 -5.84 -12.34 6.83
N ARG A 238 -6.01 -11.47 5.83
CA ARG A 238 -6.58 -11.84 4.53
C ARG A 238 -5.51 -11.79 3.44
N ARG A 239 -5.28 -12.91 2.74
CA ARG A 239 -4.39 -13.00 1.58
C ARG A 239 -5.11 -13.65 0.40
N GLN A 240 -5.12 -13.00 -0.76
CA GLN A 240 -5.79 -13.49 -1.98
C GLN A 240 -7.28 -13.88 -1.74
N GLY A 241 -7.98 -13.13 -0.90
CA GLY A 241 -9.38 -13.39 -0.55
C GLY A 241 -9.60 -14.52 0.47
N ILE A 242 -8.52 -15.13 0.98
CA ILE A 242 -8.54 -16.18 2.01
C ILE A 242 -8.17 -15.58 3.36
N TYR A 243 -9.05 -15.73 4.36
CA TYR A 243 -8.78 -15.42 5.76
C TYR A 243 -7.99 -16.55 6.39
N ARG A 244 -6.92 -16.23 7.13
CA ARG A 244 -6.07 -17.18 7.85
C ARG A 244 -5.85 -16.69 9.28
N SER A 245 -5.78 -17.61 10.23
CA SER A 245 -5.27 -17.29 11.56
C SER A 245 -3.79 -16.93 11.48
N ILE A 246 -3.37 -15.98 12.32
CA ILE A 246 -1.96 -15.74 12.63
C ILE A 246 -1.47 -16.83 13.59
#